data_AF-A0A3E5EFE1-F1
#
_entry.id   AF-A0A3E5EFE1-F1
#
_cell.length_a   1.000
_cell.length_b   1.000
_cell.length_c   1.000
_cell.angle_alpha   90.00
_cell.angle_beta   90.00
_cell.angle_gamma   90.00
#
_symmetry.space_group_name_H-M   'P 1'
#
loop_
_entity.id
_entity.type
_entity.pdbx_description
1 polymer ?
#
loop_
_entity_poly.entity_id
_entity_poly.type
_entity_poly.pdbx_seq_one_letter_code
_entity_poly.pdbx_strand_id
1 'polypeptide(L)'
;MSRNEITLQEMFSSVIGELRESGRWGTAHIYQSTVNAFSAFTKWQPMSMCKLSPTVLKRFENFLRQRNCSWNTVSTYIKAIRSVYNQAVDRKLVRYVPRLFEHVYTGTRADRKKALEAFDIGSLVRETEMSLQTDNSPNTRQKTKIFFVLMFMLRGIPFVDLAYLHKRDLQGNTLSYRRRKTGRALTVSL
;
A
#
# COMPACT_ATOMS: atom_id res chain seq x y z
N MET A 1 -13.86 -29.43 -27.10
CA MET A 1 -12.64 -28.61 -27.01
C MET A 1 -12.58 -28.02 -25.61
N SER A 2 -11.61 -28.45 -24.79
CA SER A 2 -11.40 -27.94 -23.44
C SER A 2 -11.08 -26.44 -23.54
N ARG A 3 -11.96 -25.57 -23.01
CA ARG A 3 -11.57 -24.18 -22.74
C ARG A 3 -10.41 -24.26 -21.76
N ASN A 4 -9.22 -23.77 -22.13
CA ASN A 4 -8.15 -23.53 -21.18
C ASN A 4 -8.71 -22.65 -20.06
N GLU A 5 -8.96 -23.28 -18.92
CA GLU A 5 -9.65 -22.66 -17.80
C GLU A 5 -8.64 -21.79 -17.05
N ILE A 6 -8.84 -20.46 -17.09
CA ILE A 6 -7.89 -19.54 -16.49
C ILE A 6 -7.82 -19.73 -14.98
N THR A 7 -6.60 -19.75 -14.46
CA THR A 7 -6.35 -19.88 -13.03
C THR A 7 -6.26 -18.52 -12.36
N LEU A 8 -6.49 -18.49 -11.05
CA LEU A 8 -6.36 -17.26 -10.27
C LEU A 8 -4.91 -16.73 -10.33
N GLN A 9 -3.92 -17.63 -10.29
CA GLN A 9 -2.51 -17.28 -10.36
C GLN A 9 -2.13 -16.63 -11.70
N GLU A 10 -2.60 -17.17 -12.83
CA GLU A 10 -2.38 -16.58 -14.15
C GLU A 10 -3.01 -15.20 -14.28
N MET A 11 -4.25 -15.03 -13.78
CA MET A 11 -4.88 -13.71 -13.74
C MET A 11 -4.09 -12.72 -12.89
N PHE A 12 -3.60 -13.12 -11.70
CA PHE A 12 -2.73 -12.26 -10.91
C PHE A 12 -1.47 -11.86 -11.67
N SER A 13 -0.80 -12.79 -12.35
CA SER A 13 0.40 -12.51 -13.13
C SER A 13 0.15 -11.49 -14.25
N SER A 14 -0.96 -11.63 -14.99
CA SER A 14 -1.38 -10.67 -16.02
C SER A 14 -1.62 -9.28 -15.40
N VAL A 15 -2.40 -9.19 -14.32
CA VAL A 15 -2.71 -7.90 -13.68
C VAL A 15 -1.47 -7.25 -13.06
N ILE A 16 -0.56 -8.04 -12.49
CA ILE A 16 0.73 -7.55 -11.97
C ILE A 16 1.58 -6.96 -13.10
N GLY A 17 1.62 -7.60 -14.28
CA GLY A 17 2.29 -7.08 -15.47
C GLY A 17 1.76 -5.70 -15.86
N GLU A 18 0.45 -5.57 -16.04
CA GLU A 18 -0.22 -4.32 -16.38
C GLU A 18 0.02 -3.21 -15.32
N LEU A 19 0.01 -3.57 -14.04
CA LEU A 19 0.31 -2.63 -12.95
C LEU A 19 1.77 -2.15 -13.00
N ARG A 20 2.72 -2.99 -13.40
CA ARG A 20 4.12 -2.59 -13.54
C ARG A 20 4.34 -1.70 -14.75
N GLU A 21 3.76 -2.06 -15.89
CA GLU A 21 3.79 -1.27 -17.13
C GLU A 21 3.20 0.14 -16.91
N SER A 22 2.14 0.25 -16.13
CA SER A 22 1.53 1.54 -15.75
C SER A 22 2.24 2.26 -14.59
N GLY A 23 3.41 1.78 -14.14
CA GLY A 23 4.20 2.40 -13.07
C GLY A 23 3.62 2.28 -11.66
N ARG A 24 2.59 1.43 -11.46
CA ARG A 24 1.89 1.22 -10.18
C ARG A 24 2.56 0.15 -9.32
N TRP A 25 3.87 0.27 -9.13
CA TRP A 25 4.73 -0.69 -8.43
C TRP A 25 4.24 -1.08 -7.03
N GLY A 26 3.74 -0.11 -6.25
CA GLY A 26 3.23 -0.38 -4.90
C GLY A 26 2.00 -1.32 -4.89
N THR A 27 1.08 -1.13 -5.85
CA THR A 27 -0.08 -2.02 -5.99
C THR A 27 0.36 -3.39 -6.53
N ALA A 28 1.27 -3.41 -7.52
CA ALA A 28 1.83 -4.65 -8.06
C ALA A 28 2.51 -5.49 -6.97
N HIS A 29 3.25 -4.86 -6.04
CA HIS A 29 3.87 -5.54 -4.90
C HIS A 29 2.84 -6.20 -4.00
N ILE A 30 1.75 -5.50 -3.64
CA ILE A 30 0.66 -6.06 -2.83
C ILE A 30 0.02 -7.27 -3.53
N TYR A 31 -0.21 -7.18 -4.84
CA TYR A 31 -0.79 -8.25 -5.63
C TYR A 31 0.14 -9.46 -5.70
N GLN A 32 1.45 -9.21 -5.86
CA GLN A 32 2.47 -10.26 -5.81
C GLN A 32 2.50 -10.95 -4.43
N SER A 33 2.50 -10.19 -3.33
CA SER A 33 2.44 -10.79 -1.99
C SER A 33 1.16 -11.59 -1.76
N THR A 34 0.04 -11.12 -2.32
CA THR A 34 -1.25 -11.80 -2.24
C THR A 34 -1.21 -13.15 -2.97
N VAL A 35 -0.76 -13.18 -4.23
CA VAL A 35 -0.71 -14.43 -5.01
C VAL A 35 0.32 -15.41 -4.46
N ASN A 36 1.42 -14.93 -3.88
CA ASN A 36 2.40 -15.79 -3.20
C ASN A 36 1.77 -16.45 -1.96
N ALA A 37 1.04 -15.68 -1.14
CA ALA A 37 0.34 -16.21 0.02
C ALA A 37 -0.77 -17.19 -0.37
N PHE A 38 -1.52 -16.89 -1.43
CA PHE A 38 -2.56 -17.77 -1.95
C PHE A 38 -1.97 -19.06 -2.55
N SER A 39 -0.85 -18.96 -3.28
CA SER A 39 -0.16 -20.13 -3.83
C SER A 39 0.36 -21.03 -2.70
N ALA A 40 0.91 -20.46 -1.63
CA ALA A 40 1.28 -21.24 -0.45
C ALA A 40 0.05 -21.95 0.18
N PHE A 41 -1.12 -21.30 0.22
CA PHE A 41 -2.37 -21.91 0.68
C PHE A 41 -2.81 -23.08 -0.20
N THR A 42 -2.68 -22.97 -1.52
CA THR A 42 -3.03 -24.05 -2.46
C THR A 42 -1.90 -25.07 -2.64
N LYS A 43 -0.84 -25.04 -1.81
CA LYS A 43 0.36 -25.88 -1.97
C LYS A 43 0.95 -25.80 -3.38
N TRP A 44 0.96 -24.59 -3.92
CA TRP A 44 1.46 -24.24 -5.25
C TRP A 44 0.72 -24.92 -6.41
N GLN A 45 -0.44 -25.51 -6.14
CA GLN A 45 -1.29 -26.04 -7.18
C GLN A 45 -2.13 -24.90 -7.80
N PRO A 46 -2.23 -24.86 -9.14
CA PRO A 46 -3.07 -23.88 -9.82
C PRO A 46 -4.53 -24.02 -9.40
N MET A 47 -5.18 -22.90 -9.14
CA MET A 47 -6.60 -22.86 -8.78
C MET A 47 -7.39 -22.26 -9.94
N SER A 48 -8.17 -23.09 -10.62
CA SER A 48 -9.17 -22.63 -11.58
C SER A 48 -10.06 -21.57 -10.94
N MET A 49 -10.29 -20.46 -11.63
CA MET A 49 -11.13 -19.39 -11.11
C MET A 49 -12.59 -19.80 -10.94
N CYS A 50 -13.08 -20.76 -11.73
CA CYS A 50 -14.43 -21.32 -11.56
C CYS A 50 -14.59 -22.12 -10.26
N LYS A 51 -13.48 -22.59 -9.67
CA LYS A 51 -13.47 -23.29 -8.38
C LYS A 51 -13.39 -22.34 -7.19
N LEU A 52 -13.25 -21.03 -7.42
CA LEU A 52 -13.27 -20.04 -6.34
C LEU A 52 -14.69 -19.96 -5.75
N SER A 53 -14.80 -20.17 -4.43
CA SER A 53 -16.07 -20.19 -3.72
C SER A 53 -15.96 -19.47 -2.37
N PRO A 54 -17.09 -19.11 -1.73
CA PRO A 54 -17.07 -18.51 -0.40
C PRO A 54 -16.32 -19.38 0.61
N THR A 55 -16.46 -20.71 0.51
CA THR A 55 -15.75 -21.68 1.38
C THR A 55 -14.25 -21.63 1.17
N VAL A 56 -13.78 -21.58 -0.09
CA VAL A 56 -12.34 -21.46 -0.39
C VAL A 56 -11.78 -20.15 0.17
N LEU A 57 -12.49 -19.04 -0.05
CA LEU A 57 -12.09 -17.72 0.46
C LEU A 57 -12.05 -17.69 1.99
N LYS A 58 -13.02 -18.32 2.67
CA LYS A 58 -13.02 -18.41 4.13
C LYS A 58 -11.88 -19.26 4.68
N ARG A 59 -11.56 -20.38 4.01
CA ARG A 59 -10.39 -21.20 4.35
C ARG A 59 -9.09 -20.42 4.16
N PHE A 60 -8.99 -19.62 3.10
CA PHE A 60 -7.83 -18.77 2.88
C PHE A 60 -7.68 -17.67 3.94
N GLU A 61 -8.78 -17.02 4.35
CA GLU A 61 -8.79 -16.09 5.47
C GLU A 61 -8.25 -16.76 6.75
N ASN A 62 -8.77 -17.93 7.10
CA ASN A 62 -8.33 -18.68 8.28
C ASN A 62 -6.86 -19.07 8.20
N PHE A 63 -6.38 -19.49 7.02
CA PHE A 63 -4.97 -19.77 6.78
C PHE A 63 -4.07 -18.55 7.04
N LEU A 64 -4.47 -17.36 6.58
CA LEU A 64 -3.74 -16.12 6.86
C LEU A 64 -3.70 -15.82 8.37
N ARG A 65 -4.82 -16.04 9.07
CA ARG A 65 -4.90 -15.85 10.53
C ARG A 65 -4.01 -16.84 11.28
N GLN A 66 -3.94 -18.10 10.87
CA GLN A 66 -3.03 -19.11 11.44
C GLN A 66 -1.56 -18.76 11.23
N ARG A 67 -1.23 -18.01 10.16
CA ARG A 67 0.10 -17.44 9.92
C ARG A 67 0.35 -16.12 10.66
N ASN A 68 -0.46 -15.79 11.66
CA ASN A 68 -0.38 -14.55 12.45
C ASN A 68 -0.47 -13.26 11.62
N CYS A 69 -1.06 -13.30 10.41
CA CYS A 69 -1.31 -12.08 9.64
C CYS A 69 -2.33 -11.20 10.35
N SER A 70 -2.08 -9.90 10.44
CA SER A 70 -3.03 -8.93 10.98
C SER A 70 -4.34 -8.92 10.20
N TRP A 71 -5.45 -8.51 10.82
CA TRP A 71 -6.73 -8.34 10.13
C TRP A 71 -6.65 -7.38 8.93
N ASN A 72 -5.78 -6.37 9.00
CA ASN A 72 -5.54 -5.46 7.87
C ASN A 72 -4.81 -6.14 6.71
N THR A 73 -3.85 -7.02 7.00
CA THR A 73 -3.19 -7.85 5.99
C THR A 73 -4.19 -8.79 5.33
N VAL A 74 -5.02 -9.47 6.12
CA VAL A 74 -6.12 -10.34 5.63
C VAL A 74 -7.04 -9.56 4.69
N SER A 75 -7.57 -8.42 5.15
CA SER A 75 -8.46 -7.56 4.37
C SER A 75 -7.81 -7.10 3.06
N THR A 76 -6.52 -6.74 3.11
CA THR A 76 -5.77 -6.32 1.93
C THR A 76 -5.69 -7.43 0.88
N TYR A 77 -5.36 -8.66 1.30
CA TYR A 77 -5.24 -9.80 0.39
C TYR A 77 -6.60 -10.23 -0.17
N ILE A 78 -7.65 -10.28 0.67
CA ILE A 78 -9.01 -10.60 0.21
C ILE A 78 -9.51 -9.57 -0.80
N LYS A 79 -9.27 -8.27 -0.56
CA LYS A 79 -9.63 -7.20 -1.51
C LYS A 79 -8.85 -7.30 -2.82
N ALA A 80 -7.58 -7.68 -2.78
CA ALA A 80 -6.79 -7.91 -3.99
C ALA A 80 -7.34 -9.09 -4.81
N ILE A 81 -7.67 -10.22 -4.16
CA ILE A 81 -8.35 -11.35 -4.84
C ILE A 81 -9.69 -10.91 -5.44
N ARG A 82 -10.49 -10.14 -4.69
CA ARG A 82 -11.77 -9.60 -5.18
C ARG A 82 -11.58 -8.74 -6.42
N SER A 83 -10.57 -7.88 -6.43
CA SER A 83 -10.27 -7.03 -7.58
C SER A 83 -9.87 -7.85 -8.81
N VAL A 84 -9.00 -8.84 -8.65
CA VAL A 84 -8.57 -9.73 -9.74
C VAL A 84 -9.74 -10.58 -10.26
N TYR A 85 -10.59 -11.07 -9.37
CA TYR A 85 -11.82 -11.77 -9.74
C TYR A 85 -12.76 -10.89 -10.56
N ASN A 86 -13.05 -9.67 -10.10
CA ASN A 86 -13.90 -8.73 -10.84
C ASN A 86 -13.32 -8.40 -12.22
N GLN A 87 -12.00 -8.19 -12.32
CA GLN A 87 -11.34 -7.97 -13.61
C GLN A 87 -11.47 -9.16 -14.56
N ALA A 88 -11.45 -10.40 -14.05
CA ALA A 88 -11.71 -11.60 -14.86
C ALA A 88 -13.18 -11.68 -15.32
N VAL A 89 -14.12 -11.26 -14.47
CA VAL A 89 -15.54 -11.14 -14.82
C VAL A 89 -15.74 -10.10 -15.93
N ASP A 90 -15.13 -8.93 -15.79
CA ASP A 90 -15.21 -7.83 -16.76
C ASP A 90 -14.62 -8.24 -18.12
N ARG A 91 -13.55 -9.05 -18.10
CA ARG A 91 -12.94 -9.68 -19.29
C ARG A 91 -13.74 -10.85 -19.86
N LYS A 92 -14.89 -11.20 -19.27
CA LYS A 92 -15.77 -12.32 -19.66
C LYS A 92 -15.07 -13.69 -19.59
N LEU A 93 -14.01 -13.82 -18.78
CA LEU A 93 -13.26 -15.06 -18.60
C LEU A 93 -13.94 -16.01 -17.61
N VAL A 94 -14.66 -15.44 -16.64
CA VAL A 94 -15.47 -16.18 -15.65
C VAL A 94 -16.83 -15.54 -15.49
N ARG A 95 -17.82 -16.32 -15.04
CA ARG A 95 -19.15 -15.81 -14.71
C ARG A 95 -19.15 -15.13 -13.35
N TYR A 96 -19.91 -14.05 -13.23
CA TYR A 96 -20.16 -13.40 -11.96
C TYR A 96 -20.93 -14.32 -11.00
N VAL A 97 -20.46 -14.42 -9.77
CA VAL A 97 -21.10 -15.16 -8.68
C VAL A 97 -21.52 -14.16 -7.60
N PRO A 98 -22.83 -13.95 -7.38
CA PRO A 98 -23.32 -13.05 -6.34
C PRO A 98 -22.80 -13.46 -4.95
N ARG A 99 -22.48 -12.47 -4.11
CA ARG A 99 -22.09 -12.66 -2.70
C ARG A 99 -20.85 -13.55 -2.48
N LEU A 100 -20.02 -13.79 -3.51
CA LEU A 100 -18.82 -14.64 -3.44
C LEU A 100 -17.87 -14.29 -2.27
N PHE A 101 -17.75 -13.01 -1.94
CA PHE A 101 -16.85 -12.51 -0.89
C PHE A 101 -17.57 -11.98 0.36
N GLU A 102 -18.82 -12.35 0.57
CA GLU A 102 -19.61 -11.78 1.67
C GLU A 102 -19.13 -12.19 3.06
N HIS A 103 -18.79 -13.47 3.24
CA HIS A 103 -18.45 -14.03 4.55
C HIS A 103 -16.96 -13.94 4.92
N VAL A 104 -16.20 -13.15 4.14
CA VAL A 104 -14.79 -12.88 4.40
C VAL A 104 -14.55 -11.46 4.85
N TYR A 105 -13.60 -11.30 5.77
CA TYR A 105 -13.26 -10.04 6.38
C TYR A 105 -12.63 -9.08 5.36
N THR A 106 -13.30 -7.95 5.16
CA THR A 106 -12.82 -6.85 4.30
C THR A 106 -12.86 -5.49 5.01
N GLY A 107 -12.95 -5.49 6.34
CA GLY A 107 -12.90 -4.27 7.16
C GLY A 107 -11.48 -3.69 7.30
N THR A 108 -11.37 -2.60 8.05
CA THR A 108 -10.10 -1.96 8.42
C THR A 108 -10.07 -1.79 9.94
N ARG A 109 -8.94 -2.14 10.58
CA ARG A 109 -8.71 -1.90 12.01
C ARG A 109 -7.66 -0.81 12.21
N ALA A 110 -7.94 0.13 13.10
CA ALA A 110 -7.03 1.19 13.51
C ALA A 110 -7.00 1.29 15.05
N ASP A 111 -6.74 0.14 15.68
CA ASP A 111 -6.73 -0.06 17.13
C ASP A 111 -5.52 0.56 17.84
N ARG A 112 -4.42 0.83 17.12
CA ARG A 112 -3.22 1.45 17.67
C ARG A 112 -3.17 2.96 17.37
N LYS A 113 -3.18 3.80 18.40
CA LYS A 113 -2.85 5.24 18.29
C LYS A 113 -1.40 5.38 17.84
N LYS A 114 -1.19 6.04 16.70
CA LYS A 114 0.13 6.35 16.12
C LYS A 114 0.47 7.84 16.16
N ALA A 115 -0.49 8.68 16.53
CA ALA A 115 -0.28 10.12 16.64
C ALA A 115 0.63 10.39 17.85
N LEU A 116 1.63 11.25 17.63
CA LEU A 116 2.46 11.81 18.69
C LEU A 116 1.72 12.96 19.36
N GLU A 117 1.96 13.15 20.65
CA GLU A 117 1.40 14.30 21.38
C GLU A 117 2.13 15.58 20.98
N ALA A 118 1.48 16.74 21.17
CA ALA A 118 2.09 18.04 20.85
C ALA A 118 3.40 18.26 21.63
N PHE A 119 3.47 17.77 22.87
CA PHE A 119 4.67 17.79 23.69
C PHE A 119 5.83 17.01 23.04
N ASP A 120 5.57 15.81 22.52
CA ASP A 120 6.59 14.97 21.88
C ASP A 120 7.14 15.63 20.61
N ILE A 121 6.24 16.20 19.79
CA ILE A 121 6.61 16.95 18.58
C ILE A 121 7.43 18.18 18.96
N GLY A 122 6.98 18.98 19.93
CA GLY A 122 7.68 20.19 20.37
C GLY A 122 9.08 19.89 20.92
N SER A 123 9.22 18.80 21.67
CA SER A 123 10.52 18.32 22.16
C SER A 123 11.45 17.95 21.01
N LEU A 124 10.94 17.22 20.01
CA LEU A 124 11.71 16.82 18.84
C LEU A 124 12.15 18.02 17.98
N VAL A 125 11.29 19.02 17.80
CA VAL A 125 11.62 20.26 17.08
C VAL A 125 12.74 21.00 17.79
N ARG A 126 12.59 21.26 19.09
CA ARG A 126 13.61 21.97 19.90
C ARG A 126 14.95 21.25 19.90
N GLU A 127 14.95 19.92 20.06
CA GLU A 127 16.17 19.11 20.01
C GLU A 127 16.85 19.20 18.64
N THR A 128 16.06 19.20 17.57
CA THR A 128 16.57 19.33 16.19
C THR A 128 17.19 20.71 15.97
N GLU A 129 16.53 21.79 16.42
CA GLU A 129 17.05 23.16 16.32
C GLU A 129 18.38 23.34 17.08
N MET A 130 18.47 22.85 18.32
CA MET A 130 19.72 22.89 19.09
C MET A 130 20.85 22.13 18.38
N SER A 131 20.53 21.00 17.74
CA SER A 131 21.54 20.21 17.02
C SER A 131 22.04 20.89 15.74
N LEU A 132 21.28 21.82 15.16
CA LEU A 132 21.69 22.59 13.99
C LEU A 132 22.63 23.76 14.34
N GLN A 133 22.67 24.17 15.61
CA GLN A 133 23.55 25.25 16.09
C GLN A 133 24.99 24.78 16.33
N THR A 134 25.23 23.47 16.36
CA THR A 134 26.59 22.92 16.49
C THR A 134 27.28 22.87 15.13
N ASP A 135 28.53 23.32 15.05
CA ASP A 135 29.33 23.46 13.82
C ASP A 135 29.77 22.12 13.17
N ASN A 136 29.16 21.01 13.58
CA ASN A 136 29.49 19.68 13.10
C ASN A 136 28.51 19.22 12.03
N SER A 137 29.03 18.54 11.01
CA SER A 137 28.20 17.89 9.99
C SER A 137 27.20 16.91 10.65
N PRO A 138 25.89 17.00 10.34
CA PRO A 138 24.90 16.14 10.97
C PRO A 138 25.14 14.66 10.67
N ASN A 139 25.16 13.83 11.71
CA ASN A 139 25.17 12.37 11.56
C ASN A 139 23.82 11.86 11.03
N THR A 140 23.74 10.57 10.69
CA THR A 140 22.53 9.95 10.11
C THR A 140 21.28 10.12 10.97
N ARG A 141 21.41 10.07 12.30
CA ARG A 141 20.29 10.24 13.23
C ARG A 141 19.81 11.69 13.24
N GLN A 142 20.73 12.65 13.25
CA GLN A 142 20.40 14.08 13.17
C GLN A 142 19.74 14.42 11.83
N LYS A 143 20.27 13.92 10.70
CA LYS A 143 19.63 14.07 9.37
C LYS A 143 18.20 13.54 9.36
N THR A 144 17.97 12.38 9.95
CA THR A 144 16.61 11.81 10.06
C THR A 144 15.66 12.75 10.82
N LYS A 145 16.11 13.33 11.95
CA LYS A 145 15.31 14.29 12.72
C LYS A 145 15.03 15.57 11.93
N ILE A 146 16.04 16.11 11.25
CA ILE A 146 15.91 17.29 10.38
C ILE A 146 14.86 17.03 9.29
N PHE A 147 14.94 15.89 8.59
CA PHE A 147 13.94 15.54 7.58
C PHE A 147 12.54 15.36 8.18
N PHE A 148 12.42 14.74 9.35
CA PHE A 148 11.12 14.59 10.02
C PHE A 148 10.51 15.96 10.39
N VAL A 149 11.29 16.84 11.01
CA VAL A 149 10.82 18.19 11.39
C VAL A 149 10.46 18.98 10.15
N LEU A 150 11.28 18.94 9.10
CA LEU A 150 10.97 19.59 7.82
C LEU A 150 9.66 19.05 7.22
N MET A 151 9.47 17.73 7.22
CA MET A 151 8.22 17.11 6.76
C MET A 151 7.01 17.62 7.55
N PHE A 152 7.13 17.72 8.87
CA PHE A 152 6.09 18.24 9.74
C PHE A 152 5.77 19.71 9.44
N MET A 153 6.78 20.57 9.39
CA MET A 153 6.63 22.01 9.11
C MET A 153 6.03 22.29 7.73
N LEU A 154 6.36 21.45 6.74
CA LEU A 154 5.76 21.48 5.40
C LEU A 154 4.37 20.82 5.34
N ARG A 155 3.55 21.05 6.37
CA ARG A 155 2.17 20.55 6.52
C ARG A 155 2.06 19.02 6.38
N GLY A 156 3.04 18.29 6.91
CA GLY A 156 3.04 16.83 6.87
C GLY A 156 3.30 16.24 5.47
N ILE A 157 4.15 16.88 4.67
CA ILE A 157 4.57 16.34 3.37
C ILE A 157 5.20 14.95 3.54
N PRO A 158 4.84 13.93 2.73
CA PRO A 158 5.46 12.63 2.79
C PRO A 158 6.91 12.68 2.33
N PHE A 159 7.72 11.77 2.85
CA PHE A 159 9.13 11.67 2.54
C PHE A 159 9.40 11.54 1.03
N VAL A 160 8.61 10.74 0.30
CA VAL A 160 8.78 10.58 -1.15
C VAL A 160 8.50 11.87 -1.92
N ASP A 161 7.59 12.71 -1.44
CA ASP A 161 7.32 13.99 -2.10
C ASP A 161 8.45 14.99 -1.78
N LEU A 162 8.91 15.02 -0.53
CA LEU A 162 10.06 15.82 -0.08
C LEU A 162 11.34 15.48 -0.86
N ALA A 163 11.63 14.18 -1.04
CA ALA A 163 12.84 13.72 -1.74
C ALA A 163 12.90 14.11 -3.23
N TYR A 164 11.75 14.46 -3.82
CA TYR A 164 11.64 14.88 -5.22
C TYR A 164 11.40 16.39 -5.37
N LEU A 165 11.43 17.16 -4.28
CA LEU A 165 11.37 18.62 -4.37
C LEU A 165 12.64 19.19 -5.00
N HIS A 166 12.45 20.17 -5.87
CA HIS A 166 13.51 20.98 -6.45
C HIS A 166 13.46 22.39 -5.88
N LYS A 167 14.60 23.10 -5.88
CA LYS A 167 14.65 24.50 -5.43
C LYS A 167 13.68 25.41 -6.19
N ARG A 168 13.45 25.15 -7.49
CA ARG A 168 12.48 25.88 -8.34
C ARG A 168 11.02 25.74 -7.92
N ASP A 169 10.72 24.72 -7.12
CA ASP A 169 9.37 24.46 -6.60
C ASP A 169 9.01 25.44 -5.47
N LEU A 170 10.01 26.14 -4.92
CA LEU A 170 9.84 27.25 -3.99
C LEU A 170 9.96 28.57 -4.76
N GLN A 171 8.88 29.35 -4.79
CA GLN A 171 8.84 30.68 -5.40
C GLN A 171 8.38 31.70 -4.36
N GLY A 172 9.25 32.66 -4.04
CA GLY A 172 9.05 33.54 -2.90
C GLY A 172 8.84 32.72 -1.63
N ASN A 173 7.68 32.90 -1.00
CA ASN A 173 7.32 32.19 0.24
C ASN A 173 6.35 31.01 0.01
N THR A 174 6.28 30.48 -1.22
CA THR A 174 5.29 29.48 -1.62
C THR A 174 5.96 28.26 -2.23
N LEU A 175 5.79 27.10 -1.59
CA LEU A 175 6.21 25.80 -2.09
C LEU A 175 5.06 25.13 -2.85
N SER A 176 5.27 24.79 -4.12
CA SER A 176 4.28 24.12 -4.97
C SER A 176 4.81 22.79 -5.51
N TYR A 177 4.07 21.70 -5.31
CA TYR A 177 4.49 20.37 -5.71
C TYR A 177 3.32 19.46 -6.09
N ARG A 178 3.63 18.32 -6.74
CA ARG A 178 2.64 17.31 -7.14
C ARG A 178 2.81 16.04 -6.33
N ARG A 179 1.78 15.64 -5.58
CA ARG A 179 1.76 14.40 -4.80
C ARG A 179 2.07 13.20 -5.69
N ARG A 180 3.15 12.46 -5.41
CA ARG A 180 3.54 11.28 -6.16
C ARG A 180 2.48 10.17 -6.12
N LYS A 181 1.83 10.00 -4.97
CA LYS A 181 0.81 8.96 -4.79
C LYS A 181 -0.50 9.24 -5.53
N THR A 182 -0.93 10.50 -5.61
CA THR A 182 -2.30 10.86 -6.07
C THR A 182 -2.32 11.80 -7.27
N GLY A 183 -1.18 12.33 -7.70
CA GLY A 183 -1.09 13.34 -8.76
C GLY A 183 -1.66 14.71 -8.38
N ARG A 184 -2.16 14.89 -7.16
CA ARG A 184 -2.76 16.17 -6.71
C ARG A 184 -1.68 17.24 -6.58
N ALA A 185 -1.89 18.38 -7.22
CA ALA A 185 -1.09 19.58 -7.00
C ALA A 185 -1.41 20.16 -5.62
N LEU A 186 -0.37 20.53 -4.89
CA LEU A 186 -0.46 21.14 -3.56
C LEU A 186 0.44 22.37 -3.51
N THR A 187 -0.02 23.35 -2.76
CA THR A 187 0.70 24.60 -2.51
C THR A 187 0.70 24.87 -1.02
N VAL A 188 1.87 25.27 -0.50
CA VAL A 188 2.17 25.44 0.92
C VAL A 188 2.85 26.80 1.05
N SER A 189 2.15 27.78 1.63
CA SER A 189 2.74 29.06 2.01
C SER A 189 3.52 28.88 3.32
N LEU A 190 4.82 29.23 3.31
CA LEU A 190 5.76 28.99 4.40
C LEU A 190 5.67 30.05 5.51
#